data_AF-A0A8I1L8Y3-F1
#
_entry.id   AF-A0A8I1L8Y3-F1
#
_cell.length_a   1.000
_cell.length_b   1.000
_cell.length_c   1.000
_cell.angle_alpha   90.00
_cell.angle_beta   90.00
_cell.angle_gamma   90.00
#
_symmetry.space_group_name_H-M   'P 1'
#
loop_
_entity.id
_entity.type
_entity.pdbx_description
1 polymer ?
#
loop_
_entity_poly.entity_id
_entity_poly.type
_entity_poly.pdbx_seq_one_letter_code
_entity_poly.pdbx_strand_id
1 'polypeptide(L)'
;MLSASTLVAVAPQASAQTPNEPQVIDNKVLTVDSEGNPTSGVATLDIDSPSQDGTSFRKIPGFPGTKTEQVGGGSWNYGWELINGTTKRCFSHYNHPSRSHRASVSMGTLTDSKTVRPNNWAKASVMAGITAGTCNVYWDNQ
;
A
#
# COMPACT_ATOMS: atom_id res chain seq x y z
N MET A 1 -29.69 -61.11 -14.25
CA MET A 1 -29.65 -59.69 -14.65
C MET A 1 -28.96 -58.94 -13.53
N LEU A 2 -27.69 -58.53 -13.72
CA LEU A 2 -26.90 -57.86 -12.68
C LEU A 2 -27.19 -56.35 -12.74
N SER A 3 -27.77 -55.80 -11.67
CA SER A 3 -27.83 -54.36 -11.44
C SER A 3 -26.51 -53.90 -10.86
N ALA A 4 -25.75 -53.11 -11.63
CA ALA A 4 -24.59 -52.40 -11.14
C ALA A 4 -25.03 -51.05 -10.53
N SER A 5 -24.81 -50.88 -9.23
CA SER A 5 -24.95 -49.59 -8.55
C SER A 5 -23.71 -48.75 -8.80
N THR A 6 -23.88 -47.60 -9.45
CA THR A 6 -22.79 -46.65 -9.71
C THR A 6 -22.62 -45.74 -8.49
N LEU A 7 -21.48 -45.87 -7.80
CA LEU A 7 -21.03 -44.89 -6.81
C LEU A 7 -20.47 -43.67 -7.55
N VAL A 8 -21.05 -42.50 -7.34
CA VAL A 8 -20.46 -41.23 -7.78
C VAL A 8 -19.45 -40.80 -6.72
N ALA A 9 -18.16 -40.88 -7.03
CA ALA A 9 -17.12 -40.30 -6.21
C ALA A 9 -17.17 -38.77 -6.36
N VAL A 10 -17.54 -38.05 -5.29
CA VAL A 10 -17.38 -36.60 -5.22
C VAL A 10 -15.89 -36.34 -5.02
N ALA A 11 -15.20 -35.91 -6.07
CA ALA A 11 -13.85 -35.38 -5.95
C ALA A 11 -13.89 -34.10 -5.08
N PRO A 12 -12.96 -33.89 -4.14
CA PRO A 12 -12.81 -32.58 -3.53
C PRO A 12 -12.45 -31.60 -4.65
N GLN A 13 -13.32 -30.62 -4.89
CA GLN A 13 -12.99 -29.47 -5.72
C GLN A 13 -11.90 -28.70 -4.95
N ALA A 14 -10.65 -28.96 -5.31
CA ALA A 14 -9.57 -28.04 -5.04
C ALA A 14 -9.93 -26.74 -5.77
N SER A 15 -10.45 -25.77 -5.03
CA SER A 15 -10.57 -24.41 -5.53
C SER A 15 -9.18 -23.97 -5.97
N ALA A 16 -9.02 -23.81 -7.29
CA ALA A 16 -7.85 -23.16 -7.85
C ALA A 16 -7.83 -21.72 -7.31
N GLN A 17 -7.03 -21.49 -6.27
CA GLN A 17 -6.62 -20.13 -5.91
C GLN A 17 -5.79 -19.62 -7.09
N THR A 18 -6.33 -18.63 -7.79
CA THR A 18 -5.63 -17.91 -8.86
C THR A 18 -4.35 -17.30 -8.28
N PRO A 19 -3.16 -17.64 -8.82
CA PRO A 19 -1.91 -17.00 -8.41
C PRO A 19 -1.89 -15.61 -9.03
N ASN A 20 -2.36 -14.59 -8.29
CA ASN A 20 -2.11 -13.15 -8.49
C ASN A 20 -2.93 -12.29 -7.50
N GLU A 21 -3.10 -12.69 -6.23
CA GLU A 21 -3.71 -11.81 -5.23
C GLU A 21 -2.66 -10.80 -4.72
N PRO A 22 -2.80 -9.49 -5.03
CA PRO A 22 -1.80 -8.49 -4.64
C PRO A 22 -1.81 -8.30 -3.12
N GLN A 23 -0.62 -8.09 -2.55
CA GLN A 23 -0.40 -7.74 -1.14
C GLN A 23 -1.39 -6.62 -0.73
N VAL A 24 -2.26 -6.90 0.26
CA VAL A 24 -3.31 -5.96 0.70
C VAL A 24 -2.67 -4.76 1.40
N ILE A 25 -2.38 -3.73 0.61
CA ILE A 25 -2.16 -2.37 1.09
C ILE A 25 -3.53 -1.70 1.05
N ASP A 26 -4.08 -1.33 2.21
CA ASP A 26 -5.38 -0.65 2.27
C ASP A 26 -5.21 0.80 1.83
N ASN A 27 -5.27 1.02 0.52
CA ASN A 27 -5.27 2.34 -0.08
C ASN A 27 -6.68 2.90 0.00
N LYS A 28 -6.83 4.04 0.67
CA LYS A 28 -8.12 4.69 0.85
C LYS A 28 -8.13 6.09 0.23
N VAL A 29 -9.13 6.35 -0.62
CA VAL A 29 -9.46 7.72 -1.07
C VAL A 29 -10.04 8.49 0.10
N LEU A 30 -9.49 9.68 0.37
CA LEU A 30 -9.89 10.53 1.50
C LEU A 30 -10.88 11.61 1.09
N THR A 31 -10.69 12.21 -0.10
CA THR A 31 -11.57 13.26 -0.63
C THR A 31 -11.80 13.07 -2.12
N VAL A 32 -12.93 13.59 -2.60
CA VAL A 32 -13.30 13.66 -4.02
C VAL A 32 -13.74 15.08 -4.38
N ASP A 33 -13.70 15.45 -5.67
CA ASP A 33 -14.29 16.69 -6.17
C ASP A 33 -15.81 16.57 -6.43
N SER A 34 -16.43 17.63 -6.96
CA SER A 34 -17.87 17.66 -7.30
C SER A 34 -18.28 16.64 -8.36
N GLU A 35 -17.33 16.15 -9.15
CA GLU A 35 -17.54 15.15 -10.20
C GLU A 35 -17.27 13.72 -9.69
N GLY A 36 -16.82 13.59 -8.43
CA GLY A 36 -16.49 12.32 -7.80
C GLY A 36 -15.06 11.84 -8.06
N ASN A 37 -14.20 12.65 -8.68
CA ASN A 37 -12.81 12.25 -8.91
C ASN A 37 -12.01 12.34 -7.61
N PRO A 38 -11.16 11.35 -7.28
CA PRO A 38 -10.29 11.39 -6.11
C PRO A 38 -9.37 12.62 -6.12
N THR A 39 -9.38 13.38 -5.02
CA THR A 39 -8.52 14.54 -4.82
C THR A 39 -7.47 14.34 -3.73
N SER A 40 -7.62 13.34 -2.88
CA SER A 40 -6.58 12.91 -1.95
C SER A 40 -6.74 11.45 -1.53
N GLY A 41 -5.67 10.87 -1.01
CA GLY A 41 -5.68 9.49 -0.53
C GLY A 41 -4.56 9.20 0.47
N VAL A 42 -4.67 8.03 1.09
CA VAL A 42 -3.72 7.48 2.05
C VAL A 42 -3.41 6.03 1.75
N ALA A 43 -2.20 5.60 2.10
CA ALA A 43 -1.86 4.20 2.28
C ALA A 43 -1.21 4.03 3.64
N THR A 44 -1.59 2.96 4.32
CA THR A 44 -1.05 2.57 5.63
C THR A 44 -0.15 1.36 5.46
N LEU A 45 1.14 1.56 5.72
CA LEU A 45 2.18 0.55 5.63
C LEU A 45 2.51 0.09 7.05
N ASP A 46 1.79 -0.94 7.48
CA ASP A 46 2.02 -1.58 8.76
C ASP A 46 3.15 -2.60 8.68
N ILE A 47 3.99 -2.63 9.71
CA ILE A 47 5.05 -3.62 9.89
C ILE A 47 4.44 -4.97 10.29
N ASP A 48 3.21 -4.94 10.82
CA ASP A 48 2.58 -6.05 11.54
C ASP A 48 1.39 -6.74 10.87
N SER A 49 1.01 -6.39 9.64
CA SER A 49 -0.10 -7.07 8.96
C SER A 49 0.19 -8.57 8.78
N PRO A 50 -0.70 -9.48 9.24
CA PRO A 50 -0.55 -10.91 9.01
C PRO A 50 -0.70 -11.22 7.51
N SER A 51 0.09 -12.19 7.02
CA SER A 51 -0.13 -12.77 5.70
C SER A 51 -1.51 -13.43 5.66
N GLN A 52 -2.27 -13.18 4.59
CA GLN A 52 -3.63 -13.72 4.39
C GLN A 52 -3.67 -15.25 4.15
N ASP A 53 -2.57 -15.99 4.37
CA ASP A 53 -2.38 -17.32 3.77
C ASP A 53 -1.96 -18.42 4.75
N GLY A 54 -2.15 -18.21 6.05
CA GLY A 54 -2.13 -19.28 7.07
C GLY A 54 -0.84 -20.11 7.23
N THR A 55 0.19 -19.87 6.43
CA THR A 55 1.47 -20.60 6.47
C THR A 55 2.46 -19.85 7.34
N SER A 56 2.75 -20.42 8.50
CA SER A 56 3.69 -19.91 9.49
C SER A 56 5.14 -20.13 9.05
N PHE A 57 5.57 -19.39 8.03
CA PHE A 57 6.96 -18.95 8.01
C PHE A 57 7.09 -17.92 9.15
N ARG A 58 8.19 -17.94 9.92
CA ARG A 58 8.44 -16.90 10.94
C ARG A 58 8.09 -15.56 10.30
N LYS A 59 7.11 -14.84 10.86
CA LYS A 59 6.67 -13.51 10.43
C LYS A 59 7.90 -12.62 10.40
N ILE A 60 8.58 -12.53 9.26
CA ILE A 60 9.53 -11.45 9.03
C ILE A 60 8.61 -10.25 8.79
N PRO A 61 8.64 -9.22 9.63
CA PRO A 61 7.81 -8.03 9.47
C PRO A 61 7.95 -7.51 8.04
N GLY A 62 6.85 -6.99 7.46
CA GLY A 62 6.73 -6.67 6.04
C GLY A 62 8.02 -6.13 5.43
N PHE A 63 8.51 -6.73 4.35
CA PHE A 63 9.82 -6.34 3.81
C PHE A 63 9.80 -4.85 3.37
N PRO A 64 10.92 -4.12 3.44
CA PRO A 64 11.03 -2.80 2.80
C PRO A 64 10.52 -2.89 1.35
N GLY A 65 9.73 -1.91 0.94
CA GLY A 65 8.98 -1.99 -0.29
C GLY A 65 8.53 -0.62 -0.78
N THR A 66 8.50 -0.50 -2.10
CA THR A 66 8.09 0.70 -2.83
C THR A 66 6.98 0.31 -3.79
N LYS A 67 5.92 1.12 -3.83
CA LYS A 67 4.84 0.99 -4.81
C LYS A 67 4.72 2.27 -5.62
N THR A 68 4.30 2.12 -6.86
CA THR A 68 3.96 3.24 -7.74
C THR A 68 2.55 3.03 -8.28
N GLU A 69 1.73 4.07 -8.18
CA GLU A 69 0.34 4.06 -8.64
C GLU A 69 0.00 5.33 -9.41
N GLN A 70 -1.09 5.27 -10.17
CA GLN A 70 -1.72 6.43 -10.79
C GLN A 70 -3.00 6.75 -10.02
N VAL A 71 -3.01 7.88 -9.33
CA VAL A 71 -4.08 8.29 -8.40
C VAL A 71 -4.34 9.79 -8.55
N GLY A 72 -5.60 10.20 -8.49
CA GLY A 72 -5.98 11.63 -8.55
C GLY A 72 -5.46 12.39 -9.77
N GLY A 73 -5.16 11.70 -10.89
CA GLY A 73 -4.58 12.31 -12.09
C GLY A 73 -3.05 12.49 -12.07
N GLY A 74 -2.37 12.03 -11.02
CA GLY A 74 -0.91 12.07 -10.89
C GLY A 74 -0.28 10.70 -10.62
N SER A 75 1.06 10.68 -10.62
CA SER A 75 1.85 9.50 -10.25
C SER A 75 2.29 9.59 -8.80
N TRP A 76 2.02 8.54 -8.03
CA TRP A 76 2.35 8.45 -6.61
C TRP A 76 3.31 7.29 -6.36
N ASN A 77 4.49 7.59 -5.85
CA ASN A 77 5.51 6.63 -5.45
C ASN A 77 5.70 6.70 -3.93
N TYR A 78 5.41 5.61 -3.24
CA TYR A 78 5.39 5.59 -1.78
C TYR A 78 5.88 4.26 -1.23
N GLY A 79 6.23 4.25 0.04
CA GLY A 79 6.76 3.04 0.65
C GLY A 79 7.50 3.31 1.94
N TRP A 80 8.22 2.27 2.36
CA TRP A 80 9.24 2.42 3.38
C TRP A 80 10.44 1.53 3.09
N GLU A 81 11.60 1.94 3.59
CA GLU A 81 12.83 1.18 3.45
C GLU A 81 13.61 1.10 4.77
N LEU A 82 14.42 0.05 4.90
CA LEU A 82 15.32 -0.13 6.01
C LEU A 82 16.70 0.45 5.67
N ILE A 83 17.07 1.51 6.35
CA ILE A 83 18.37 2.17 6.29
C ILE A 83 19.26 1.58 7.39
N ASN A 84 20.45 1.12 7.01
CA ASN A 84 21.50 0.65 7.92
C ASN A 84 21.03 -0.43 8.93
N GLY A 85 20.04 -1.25 8.56
CA GLY A 85 19.50 -2.34 9.38
C GLY A 85 18.69 -1.93 10.61
N THR A 86 18.62 -0.64 10.95
CA THR A 86 18.04 -0.17 12.24
C THR A 86 17.11 1.01 12.10
N THR A 87 17.17 1.73 10.97
CA THR A 87 16.39 2.95 10.74
C THR A 87 15.36 2.70 9.67
N LYS A 88 14.09 2.92 9.98
CA LYS A 88 13.00 2.90 9.01
C LYS A 88 12.85 4.28 8.38
N ARG A 89 12.88 4.37 7.05
CA ARG A 89 12.52 5.58 6.29
C ARG A 89 11.14 5.37 5.65
N CYS A 90 10.16 6.15 6.07
CA CYS A 90 8.83 6.20 5.46
C CYS A 90 8.79 7.36 4.46
N PHE A 91 8.27 7.16 3.25
CA PHE A 91 8.28 8.20 2.21
C PHE A 91 7.00 8.21 1.37
N SER A 92 6.64 9.42 0.93
CA SER A 92 5.57 9.69 -0.02
C SER A 92 6.09 10.68 -1.05
N HIS A 93 6.06 10.29 -2.33
CA HIS A 93 6.42 11.14 -3.45
C HIS A 93 5.24 11.22 -4.42
N TYR A 94 4.74 12.41 -4.70
CA TYR A 94 3.61 12.59 -5.61
C TYR A 94 3.95 13.60 -6.69
N ASN A 95 3.52 13.35 -7.92
CA ASN A 95 3.64 14.26 -9.05
C ASN A 95 2.31 14.35 -9.77
N HIS A 96 1.72 15.54 -9.77
CA HIS A 96 0.57 15.86 -10.61
C HIS A 96 0.98 16.77 -11.78
N PRO A 97 0.61 16.44 -13.03
CA PRO A 97 1.09 17.15 -14.22
C PRO A 97 0.50 18.56 -14.36
N SER A 98 -0.75 18.77 -13.98
CA SER A 98 -1.49 20.03 -14.23
C SER A 98 -1.95 20.81 -13.00
N ARG A 99 -1.73 20.30 -11.77
CA ARG A 99 -2.21 20.92 -10.52
C ARG A 99 -1.09 21.03 -9.50
N SER A 100 -1.16 22.06 -8.67
CA SER A 100 -0.39 22.07 -7.43
C SER A 100 -0.83 20.89 -6.58
N HIS A 101 0.11 20.28 -5.88
CA HIS A 101 -0.14 19.05 -5.17
C HIS A 101 0.84 18.91 -4.00
N ARG A 102 0.50 18.03 -3.07
CA ARG A 102 1.30 17.77 -1.89
C ARG A 102 1.46 16.28 -1.65
N ALA A 103 2.62 15.93 -1.12
CA ALA A 103 2.90 14.63 -0.53
C ALA A 103 3.14 14.83 0.96
N SER A 104 2.61 13.93 1.79
CA SER A 104 2.82 13.97 3.24
C SER A 104 3.08 12.58 3.79
N VAL A 105 3.73 12.50 4.94
CA VAL A 105 4.01 11.27 5.65
C VAL A 105 3.83 11.46 7.16
N SER A 106 3.48 10.38 7.86
CA SER A 106 3.52 10.33 9.32
C SER A 106 3.96 8.95 9.81
N MET A 107 4.85 8.93 10.81
CA MET A 107 5.32 7.72 11.48
C MET A 107 5.59 8.03 12.95
N GLY A 108 4.81 7.43 13.85
CA GLY A 108 4.81 7.82 15.27
C GLY A 108 4.44 9.29 15.43
N THR A 109 5.28 10.07 16.13
CA THR A 109 5.10 11.52 16.30
C THR A 109 5.74 12.35 15.18
N LEU A 110 6.41 11.72 14.21
CA LEU A 110 7.10 12.41 13.13
C LEU A 110 6.18 12.61 11.95
N THR A 111 6.23 13.81 11.37
CA THR A 111 5.50 14.18 10.16
C THR A 111 6.38 14.98 9.23
N ASP A 112 6.22 14.81 7.93
CA ASP A 112 6.80 15.67 6.91
C ASP A 112 5.79 15.89 5.78
N SER A 113 5.80 17.06 5.16
CA SER A 113 4.92 17.39 4.05
C SER A 113 5.57 18.39 3.09
N LYS A 114 5.28 18.24 1.80
CA LYS A 114 5.80 19.14 0.77
C LYS A 114 4.76 19.42 -0.29
N THR A 115 4.49 20.70 -0.51
CA THR A 115 3.63 21.19 -1.59
C THR A 115 4.49 21.74 -2.72
N VAL A 116 4.17 21.41 -3.96
CA VAL A 116 4.87 21.92 -5.14
C VAL A 116 3.89 22.34 -6.24
N ARG A 117 4.41 23.13 -7.19
CA ARG A 117 3.70 23.50 -8.41
C ARG A 117 3.56 22.29 -9.36
N PRO A 118 2.65 22.35 -10.36
CA PRO A 118 2.49 21.27 -11.34
C PRO A 118 3.79 20.77 -11.96
N ASN A 119 3.82 19.50 -12.35
CA ASN A 119 4.91 18.83 -13.04
C ASN A 119 6.24 18.73 -12.25
N ASN A 120 6.22 19.05 -10.96
CA ASN A 120 7.32 18.81 -10.03
C ASN A 120 6.97 17.63 -9.11
N TRP A 121 7.97 16.96 -8.54
CA TRP A 121 7.72 15.95 -7.52
C TRP A 121 7.65 16.59 -6.13
N ALA A 122 6.49 16.52 -5.48
CA ALA A 122 6.39 16.66 -4.04
C ALA A 122 7.04 15.45 -3.39
N LYS A 123 8.07 15.66 -2.56
CA LYS A 123 8.78 14.58 -1.87
C LYS A 123 8.78 14.84 -0.38
N ALA A 124 8.19 13.93 0.39
CA ALA A 124 8.15 13.96 1.84
C ALA A 124 8.67 12.64 2.41
N SER A 125 9.44 12.70 3.50
CA SER A 125 9.94 11.51 4.19
C SER A 125 10.28 11.76 5.65
N VAL A 126 10.08 10.75 6.48
CA VAL A 126 10.51 10.73 7.89
C VAL A 126 11.34 9.49 8.17
N MET A 127 12.29 9.61 9.08
CA MET A 127 13.16 8.52 9.52
C MET A 127 13.05 8.34 11.03
N ALA A 128 12.97 7.09 11.48
CA ALA A 128 12.99 6.75 12.90
C ALA A 128 13.53 5.33 13.09
N GLY A 129 13.68 4.89 14.35
CA GLY A 129 14.03 3.50 14.65
C GLY A 129 13.03 2.51 14.03
N ILE A 130 13.46 1.29 13.77
CA ILE A 130 12.63 0.26 13.10
C ILE A 130 11.29 -0.01 13.80
N THR A 131 11.20 0.25 15.11
CA THR A 131 9.99 0.07 15.93
C THR A 131 9.15 1.35 16.08
N ALA A 132 9.41 2.41 15.30
CA ALA A 132 8.72 3.70 15.41
C ALA A 132 7.25 3.69 14.94
N GLY A 133 6.75 2.50 14.57
CA GLY A 133 5.35 2.26 14.28
C GLY A 133 4.99 2.31 12.80
N THR A 134 3.71 2.49 12.57
CA THR A 134 3.06 2.43 11.26
C THR A 134 3.46 3.63 10.39
N CYS A 135 3.74 3.36 9.11
CA CYS A 135 4.04 4.39 8.13
C CYS A 135 2.76 4.75 7.38
N ASN A 136 2.22 5.94 7.60
CA ASN A 136 1.11 6.45 6.81
C ASN A 136 1.64 7.45 5.79
N VAL A 137 1.25 7.29 4.55
CA VAL A 137 1.72 8.08 3.41
C VAL A 137 0.51 8.64 2.68
N TYR A 138 0.60 9.90 2.27
CA TYR A 138 -0.52 10.65 1.74
C TYR A 138 -0.13 11.36 0.44
N TRP A 139 -1.11 11.50 -0.44
CA TRP A 139 -1.07 12.38 -1.61
C TRP A 139 -2.33 13.24 -1.63
N ASP A 140 -2.21 14.46 -2.14
CA ASP A 140 -3.36 15.33 -2.35
C ASP A 140 -3.14 16.33 -3.49
N ASN A 141 -4.23 16.64 -4.19
CA ASN A 141 -4.35 17.73 -5.13
C ASN A 141 -4.81 18.97 -4.35
N GLN A 142 -4.09 20.07 -4.53
CA GLN A 142 -4.47 21.37 -3.97
C GLN A 142 -5.50 22.08 -4.87
#